data_AF-A0A838JZK9-F1
#
_entry.id   AF-A0A838JZK9-F1
#
_cell.length_a   1.000
_cell.length_b   1.000
_cell.length_c   1.000
_cell.angle_alpha   90.00
_cell.angle_beta   90.00
_cell.angle_gamma   90.00
#
_symmetry.space_group_name_H-M   'P 1'
#
loop_
_entity.id
_entity.type
_entity.pdbx_description
1 polymer ?
#
loop_
_entity_poly.entity_id
_entity_poly.type
_entity_poly.pdbx_seq_one_letter_code
_entity_poly.pdbx_strand_id
1 'polypeptide(L)'
;VTDYKTGGTSAFTKISKQPLGEGIKLQLAIYGLAVLADQPAGTPVHTEYWFTSTRGNFARIGYLLTTDVVDELRRALRIAVDGIAAGMFPLKPPEPGWKLYTECRFCDPDDLGTADRYRDWERIRTAARLRDYVDYLQSESAPQVELETESQPGPAEDRGRL
;
A
#
# COMPACT_ATOMS: atom_id res chain seq x y z
N VAL A 1 14.62 3.87 8.78
CA VAL A 1 15.06 2.94 7.71
C VAL A 1 14.87 3.60 6.37
N THR A 2 15.86 3.50 5.48
CA THR A 2 15.77 4.02 4.11
C THR A 2 16.01 2.88 3.12
N ASP A 3 15.07 2.63 2.20
CA ASP A 3 15.20 1.68 1.10
C ASP A 3 15.48 2.43 -0.22
N TYR A 4 16.55 2.07 -0.90
CA TYR A 4 16.98 2.73 -2.14
C TYR A 4 16.27 2.12 -3.35
N LYS A 5 15.60 2.96 -4.15
CA LYS A 5 14.90 2.54 -5.37
C LYS A 5 15.42 3.28 -6.60
N THR A 6 15.55 2.58 -7.72
CA THR A 6 15.99 3.15 -9.01
C THR A 6 14.82 3.47 -9.96
N GLY A 7 13.60 3.02 -9.64
CA GLY A 7 12.39 3.24 -10.43
C GLY A 7 11.80 4.67 -10.33
N GLY A 8 10.57 4.82 -10.82
CA GLY A 8 9.78 6.06 -10.67
C GLY A 8 8.85 6.02 -9.45
N THR A 9 8.29 7.18 -9.11
CA THR A 9 7.46 7.39 -7.90
C THR A 9 5.97 7.13 -8.09
N SER A 10 5.49 6.95 -9.32
CA SER A 10 4.05 6.92 -9.66
C SER A 10 3.25 5.92 -8.82
N ALA A 11 3.78 4.72 -8.59
CA ALA A 11 3.15 3.67 -7.79
C ALA A 11 3.35 3.81 -6.26
N PHE A 12 3.88 4.94 -5.79
CA PHE A 12 4.23 5.19 -4.39
C PHE A 12 3.62 6.48 -3.84
N THR A 13 2.90 7.26 -4.65
CA THR A 13 2.34 8.57 -4.27
C THR A 13 1.34 8.51 -3.12
N LYS A 14 0.68 7.36 -2.91
CA LYS A 14 -0.31 7.15 -1.85
C LYS A 14 0.29 6.66 -0.52
N ILE A 15 1.58 6.34 -0.46
CA ILE A 15 2.18 5.62 0.68
C ILE A 15 2.10 6.37 2.00
N SER A 16 2.11 7.70 1.98
CA SER A 16 1.92 8.48 3.22
C SER A 16 0.52 8.31 3.83
N LYS A 17 -0.48 7.92 3.04
CA LYS A 17 -1.87 7.72 3.46
C LYS A 17 -2.28 6.25 3.51
N GLN A 18 -1.70 5.42 2.64
CA GLN A 18 -1.93 3.98 2.53
C GLN A 18 -0.57 3.27 2.56
N PRO A 19 0.04 3.12 3.75
CA PRO A 19 1.41 2.64 3.89
C PRO A 19 1.69 1.29 3.24
N LEU A 20 0.73 0.36 3.29
CA LEU A 20 0.89 -1.01 2.77
C LEU A 20 0.29 -1.21 1.37
N GLY A 21 -0.54 -0.27 0.89
CA GLY A 21 -1.10 -0.25 -0.47
C GLY A 21 -1.72 -1.58 -0.90
N GLU A 22 -2.87 -1.95 -0.35
CA GLU A 22 -3.53 -3.25 -0.63
C GLU A 22 -2.63 -4.47 -0.32
N GLY A 23 -1.68 -4.33 0.60
CA GLY A 23 -0.73 -5.37 1.00
C GLY A 23 0.41 -5.63 0.01
N ILE A 24 0.62 -4.79 -1.00
CA ILE A 24 1.71 -4.95 -1.98
C ILE A 24 2.99 -4.18 -1.58
N LYS A 25 2.95 -3.36 -0.53
CA LYS A 25 4.05 -2.50 -0.05
C LYS A 25 4.48 -2.84 1.38
N LEU A 26 4.80 -4.11 1.65
CA LEU A 26 5.14 -4.56 3.01
C LEU A 26 6.59 -4.24 3.43
N GLN A 27 7.48 -3.94 2.49
CA GLN A 27 8.94 -3.83 2.72
C GLN A 27 9.31 -2.85 3.84
N LEU A 28 8.81 -1.61 3.78
CA LEU A 28 9.18 -0.57 4.75
C LEU A 28 8.66 -0.89 6.16
N ALA A 29 7.41 -1.36 6.27
CA ALA A 29 6.82 -1.72 7.56
C ALA A 29 7.56 -2.89 8.21
N ILE A 30 7.94 -3.92 7.44
CA ILE A 30 8.73 -5.06 7.93
C ILE A 30 10.09 -4.58 8.48
N TYR A 31 10.81 -3.76 7.71
CA TYR A 31 12.13 -3.29 8.16
C TYR A 31 12.03 -2.37 9.36
N GLY A 32 11.04 -1.48 9.41
CA GLY A 32 10.83 -0.62 10.58
C GLY A 32 10.46 -1.43 11.82
N LEU A 33 9.65 -2.48 11.68
CA LEU A 33 9.31 -3.37 12.79
C LEU A 33 10.53 -4.14 13.31
N ALA A 34 11.41 -4.59 12.42
CA ALA A 34 12.68 -5.21 12.81
C ALA A 34 13.56 -4.24 13.61
N VAL A 35 13.65 -2.96 13.19
CA VAL A 35 14.35 -1.94 13.97
C VAL A 35 13.69 -1.73 15.34
N LEU A 36 12.36 -1.62 15.40
CA LEU A 36 11.66 -1.43 16.68
C LEU A 36 11.92 -2.57 17.68
N ALA A 37 12.10 -3.81 17.21
CA ALA A 37 12.38 -4.95 18.06
C ALA A 37 13.69 -4.83 18.86
N ASP A 38 14.66 -4.09 18.31
CA ASP A 38 15.99 -3.89 18.89
C ASP A 38 16.14 -2.51 19.57
N GLN A 39 15.07 -1.72 19.64
CA GLN A 39 15.08 -0.37 20.22
C GLN A 39 14.25 -0.29 21.50
N PRO A 40 14.54 0.71 22.38
CA PRO A 40 13.69 0.98 23.53
C PRO A 40 12.23 1.21 23.12
N ALA A 41 11.30 0.82 24.01
CA ALA A 41 9.88 1.06 23.81
C ALA A 41 9.61 2.58 23.64
N GLY A 42 8.81 2.92 22.63
CA GLY A 42 8.47 4.30 22.31
C GLY A 42 9.45 5.02 21.40
N THR A 43 10.56 4.39 20.98
CA THR A 43 11.46 4.97 19.97
C THR A 43 10.70 5.20 18.65
N PRO A 44 10.58 6.45 18.17
CA PRO A 44 9.95 6.71 16.87
C PRO A 44 10.79 6.14 15.73
N VAL A 45 10.17 5.36 14.84
CA VAL A 45 10.84 4.80 13.66
C VAL A 45 10.21 5.37 12.39
N HIS A 46 10.98 6.17 11.66
CA HIS A 46 10.61 6.63 10.33
C HIS A 46 11.12 5.65 9.26
N THR A 47 10.29 5.34 8.28
CA THR A 47 10.62 4.44 7.17
C THR A 47 10.32 5.11 5.84
N GLU A 48 11.24 5.03 4.88
CA GLU A 48 11.06 5.69 3.58
C GLU A 48 11.76 4.98 2.44
N TYR A 49 11.23 5.19 1.24
CA TYR A 49 11.93 4.97 -0.01
C TYR A 49 12.71 6.22 -0.41
N TRP A 50 13.95 6.05 -0.86
CA TRP A 50 14.70 7.08 -1.56
C TRP A 50 14.90 6.67 -3.02
N PHE A 51 14.29 7.44 -3.93
CA PHE A 51 14.33 7.17 -5.37
C PHE A 51 15.59 7.76 -6.01
N THR A 52 16.70 7.04 -6.00
CA THR A 52 18.01 7.47 -6.51
C THR A 52 18.11 7.38 -8.04
N SER A 53 17.15 7.99 -8.75
CA SER A 53 17.17 8.10 -10.20
C SER A 53 16.55 9.41 -10.66
N THR A 54 16.91 9.85 -11.86
CA THR A 54 16.27 11.01 -12.51
C THR A 54 14.78 10.78 -12.72
N ARG A 55 14.37 9.55 -13.08
CA ARG A 55 12.96 9.14 -13.22
C ARG A 55 12.18 9.29 -11.91
N GLY A 56 12.82 9.05 -10.78
CA GLY A 56 12.23 9.24 -9.45
C GLY A 56 12.44 10.63 -8.86
N ASN A 57 13.09 11.55 -9.59
CA ASN A 57 13.41 12.90 -9.17
C ASN A 57 14.12 13.00 -7.81
N PHE A 58 14.92 12.00 -7.44
CA PHE A 58 15.59 11.94 -6.13
C PHE A 58 14.64 12.06 -4.92
N ALA A 59 13.34 11.79 -5.12
CA ALA A 59 12.31 11.97 -4.12
C ALA A 59 12.49 10.99 -2.94
N ARG A 60 12.04 11.43 -1.77
CA ARG A 60 11.89 10.60 -0.58
C ARG A 60 10.42 10.48 -0.25
N ILE A 61 9.93 9.25 -0.08
CA ILE A 61 8.52 8.98 0.22
C ILE A 61 8.48 7.97 1.35
N GLY A 62 7.86 8.34 2.46
CA GLY A 62 7.85 7.53 3.67
C GLY A 62 6.74 7.91 4.63
N TYR A 63 6.79 7.30 5.81
CA TYR A 63 5.85 7.48 6.89
C TYR A 63 6.50 7.11 8.23
N LEU A 64 5.90 7.59 9.32
CA LEU A 64 6.22 7.12 10.66
C LEU A 64 5.56 5.75 10.88
N LEU A 65 6.31 4.78 11.42
CA LEU A 65 5.77 3.48 11.77
C LEU A 65 4.93 3.58 13.04
N THR A 66 3.63 3.79 12.88
CA THR A 66 2.66 3.83 13.98
C THR A 66 2.19 2.43 14.37
N THR A 67 1.48 2.33 15.50
CA THR A 67 0.81 1.09 15.93
C THR A 67 -0.18 0.58 14.88
N ASP A 68 -0.95 1.47 14.27
CA ASP A 68 -1.95 1.11 13.27
C ASP A 68 -1.33 0.46 12.03
N VAL A 69 -0.20 1.02 11.56
CA VAL A 69 0.56 0.43 10.44
C VAL A 69 1.12 -0.95 10.81
N VAL A 70 1.57 -1.12 12.04
CA VAL A 70 2.07 -2.43 12.52
C VAL A 70 0.92 -3.45 12.62
N ASP A 71 -0.25 -3.04 13.08
CA ASP A 71 -1.41 -3.92 13.19
C ASP A 71 -1.97 -4.30 11.82
N GLU A 72 -1.97 -3.37 10.87
CA GLU A 72 -2.29 -3.63 9.46
C GLU A 72 -1.29 -4.62 8.85
N LEU A 73 0.02 -4.42 9.09
CA LEU A 73 1.07 -5.36 8.65
C LEU A 73 0.83 -6.76 9.21
N ARG A 74 0.53 -6.87 10.51
CA ARG A 74 0.24 -8.17 11.13
C ARG A 74 -0.99 -8.81 10.50
N ARG A 75 -2.03 -8.04 10.18
CA ARG A 75 -3.24 -8.54 9.49
C ARG A 75 -2.89 -9.06 8.10
N ALA A 76 -2.17 -8.29 7.30
CA ALA A 76 -1.74 -8.68 5.95
C ALA A 76 -0.88 -9.95 5.97
N LEU A 77 0.09 -10.03 6.88
CA LEU A 77 0.98 -11.18 7.03
C LEU A 77 0.24 -12.44 7.48
N ARG A 78 -0.70 -12.34 8.43
CA ARG A 78 -1.53 -13.48 8.84
C ARG A 78 -2.30 -14.05 7.65
N ILE A 79 -3.03 -13.20 6.91
CA ILE A 79 -3.80 -13.62 5.74
C ILE A 79 -2.91 -14.32 4.70
N ALA A 80 -1.74 -13.74 4.41
CA ALA A 80 -0.81 -14.32 3.44
C ALA A 80 -0.24 -15.67 3.92
N VAL A 81 0.24 -15.75 5.15
CA VAL A 81 0.89 -16.94 5.70
C VAL A 81 -0.11 -18.07 5.94
N ASP A 82 -1.28 -17.77 6.50
CA ASP A 82 -2.34 -18.75 6.73
C ASP A 82 -2.87 -19.30 5.39
N GLY A 83 -3.02 -18.43 4.39
CA GLY A 83 -3.38 -18.84 3.02
C GLY A 83 -2.34 -19.78 2.40
N ILE A 84 -1.05 -19.46 2.51
CA ILE A 84 0.04 -20.31 2.03
C ILE A 84 0.03 -21.66 2.76
N ALA A 85 -0.09 -21.66 4.09
CA ALA A 85 -0.13 -22.87 4.90
C ALA A 85 -1.34 -23.77 4.55
N ALA A 86 -2.46 -23.18 4.15
CA ALA A 86 -3.65 -23.87 3.68
C ALA A 86 -3.61 -24.27 2.19
N GLY A 87 -2.48 -24.06 1.50
CA GLY A 87 -2.31 -24.42 0.08
C GLY A 87 -3.08 -23.51 -0.88
N MET A 88 -3.35 -22.27 -0.49
CA MET A 88 -4.07 -21.30 -1.31
C MET A 88 -3.10 -20.43 -2.12
N PHE A 89 -3.15 -20.59 -3.44
CA PHE A 89 -2.37 -19.79 -4.38
C PHE A 89 -3.28 -19.16 -5.43
N PRO A 90 -4.19 -18.26 -5.04
CA PRO A 90 -5.09 -17.60 -5.98
C PRO A 90 -4.27 -16.72 -6.92
N LEU A 91 -4.39 -16.97 -8.22
CA LEU A 91 -3.81 -16.10 -9.23
C LEU A 91 -4.78 -14.94 -9.48
N LYS A 92 -4.42 -13.72 -9.04
CA LYS A 92 -5.20 -12.49 -9.25
C LYS A 92 -4.49 -11.57 -10.27
N PRO A 93 -4.78 -11.68 -11.57
CA PRO A 93 -4.26 -10.72 -12.54
C PRO A 93 -4.98 -9.36 -12.43
N PRO A 94 -4.40 -8.30 -13.02
CA PRO A 94 -5.12 -7.05 -13.26
C PRO A 94 -6.42 -7.29 -14.07
N GLU A 95 -7.38 -6.38 -13.94
CA GLU A 95 -8.61 -6.45 -14.74
C GLU A 95 -8.30 -6.33 -16.25
N PRO A 96 -8.84 -7.22 -17.10
CA PRO A 96 -8.56 -7.20 -18.53
C PRO A 96 -9.18 -5.96 -19.17
N GLY A 97 -8.46 -5.38 -20.12
CA GLY A 97 -8.92 -4.23 -20.89
C GLY A 97 -7.87 -3.83 -21.92
N TRP A 98 -8.23 -2.92 -22.82
CA TRP A 98 -7.24 -2.36 -23.73
C TRP A 98 -6.22 -1.55 -22.93
N LYS A 99 -4.94 -1.88 -23.10
CA LYS A 99 -3.81 -1.17 -22.50
C LYS A 99 -2.80 -0.85 -23.60
N LEU A 100 -2.19 0.33 -23.52
CA LEU A 100 -1.15 0.75 -24.47
C LEU A 100 0.17 -0.03 -24.25
N TYR A 101 0.34 -0.64 -23.08
CA TYR A 101 1.51 -1.39 -22.65
C TYR A 101 1.14 -2.45 -21.61
N THR A 102 1.96 -3.48 -21.48
CA THR A 102 1.83 -4.52 -20.45
C THR A 102 2.09 -3.93 -19.08
N GLU A 103 1.05 -3.81 -18.25
CA GLU A 103 1.13 -3.18 -16.92
C GLU A 103 2.04 -3.96 -15.96
N CYS A 104 2.06 -5.29 -16.09
CA CYS A 104 2.91 -6.17 -15.30
C CYS A 104 3.50 -7.27 -16.18
N ARG A 105 4.72 -7.05 -16.69
CA ARG A 105 5.46 -8.04 -17.49
C ARG A 105 5.70 -9.37 -16.78
N PHE A 106 5.71 -9.38 -15.44
CA PHE A 106 5.84 -10.62 -14.68
C PHE A 106 4.50 -11.37 -14.54
N CYS A 107 3.38 -10.67 -14.67
CA CYS A 107 2.03 -11.23 -14.61
C CYS A 107 1.54 -11.68 -15.99
N ASP A 108 2.05 -11.05 -17.04
CA ASP A 108 1.74 -11.26 -18.46
C ASP A 108 3.06 -11.33 -19.25
N PRO A 109 3.81 -12.44 -19.14
CA PRO A 109 5.17 -12.54 -19.69
C PRO A 109 5.22 -12.74 -21.20
N ASP A 110 4.11 -13.17 -21.83
CA ASP A 110 4.01 -13.42 -23.26
C ASP A 110 3.27 -12.30 -24.01
N ASP A 111 2.82 -11.26 -23.30
CA ASP A 111 2.03 -10.14 -23.83
C ASP A 111 0.74 -10.59 -24.55
N LEU A 112 0.24 -11.81 -24.28
CA LEU A 112 -1.01 -12.33 -24.84
C LEU A 112 -2.24 -11.95 -24.00
N GLY A 113 -2.02 -11.34 -22.84
CA GLY A 113 -3.06 -10.86 -21.96
C GLY A 113 -3.49 -11.89 -20.91
N THR A 114 -4.17 -11.40 -19.89
CA THR A 114 -4.53 -12.18 -18.69
C THR A 114 -6.03 -12.46 -18.57
N ALA A 115 -6.81 -12.30 -19.65
CA ALA A 115 -8.27 -12.42 -19.63
C ALA A 115 -8.76 -13.78 -19.12
N ASP A 116 -8.17 -14.88 -19.59
CA ASP A 116 -8.51 -16.24 -19.12
C ASP A 116 -8.23 -16.41 -17.63
N ARG A 117 -7.07 -15.92 -17.21
CA ARG A 117 -6.65 -15.93 -15.80
C ARG A 117 -7.56 -15.08 -14.92
N TYR A 118 -8.07 -13.97 -15.45
CA TYR A 118 -9.03 -13.14 -14.75
C TYR A 118 -10.39 -13.84 -14.60
N ARG A 119 -10.85 -14.57 -15.63
CA ARG A 119 -12.06 -15.40 -15.52
C ARG A 119 -11.90 -16.52 -14.49
N ASP A 120 -10.74 -17.14 -14.44
CA ASP A 120 -10.41 -18.13 -13.40
C ASP A 120 -10.47 -17.51 -12.00
N TRP A 121 -9.90 -16.31 -11.83
CA TRP A 121 -9.99 -15.54 -10.59
C TRP A 121 -11.44 -15.25 -10.19
N GLU A 122 -12.26 -14.74 -11.11
CA GLU A 122 -13.67 -14.42 -10.87
C GLU A 122 -14.48 -15.64 -10.44
N ARG A 123 -14.13 -16.83 -10.96
CA ARG A 123 -14.78 -18.09 -10.55
C ARG A 123 -14.42 -18.51 -9.12
N ILE A 124 -13.19 -18.23 -8.66
CA ILE A 124 -12.72 -18.71 -7.36
C ILE A 124 -12.82 -17.68 -6.24
N ARG A 125 -12.86 -16.37 -6.54
CA ARG A 125 -12.81 -15.28 -5.53
C ARG A 125 -13.94 -15.33 -4.50
N THR A 126 -15.07 -15.96 -4.80
CA THR A 126 -16.20 -16.10 -3.87
C THR A 126 -16.10 -17.35 -2.98
N ALA A 127 -15.09 -18.20 -3.18
CA ALA A 127 -14.88 -19.38 -2.34
C ALA A 127 -14.68 -18.96 -0.88
N ALA A 128 -15.39 -19.61 0.05
CA ALA A 128 -15.34 -19.26 1.47
C ALA A 128 -13.92 -19.23 2.04
N ARG A 129 -13.04 -20.11 1.53
CA ARG A 129 -11.64 -20.19 1.92
C ARG A 129 -10.80 -18.95 1.56
N LEU A 130 -11.23 -18.16 0.58
CA LEU A 130 -10.54 -16.93 0.14
C LEU A 130 -11.15 -15.64 0.73
N ARG A 131 -12.18 -15.75 1.59
CA ARG A 131 -12.92 -14.60 2.11
C ARG A 131 -12.00 -13.56 2.74
N ASP A 132 -11.15 -13.97 3.67
CA ASP A 132 -10.27 -13.04 4.40
C ASP A 132 -9.32 -12.29 3.47
N TYR A 133 -8.82 -12.97 2.43
CA TYR A 133 -7.98 -12.36 1.40
C TYR A 133 -8.75 -11.33 0.58
N VAL A 134 -9.95 -11.67 0.10
CA VAL A 134 -10.79 -10.77 -0.71
C VAL A 134 -11.26 -9.57 0.10
N ASP A 135 -11.66 -9.78 1.35
CA ASP A 135 -12.11 -8.72 2.25
C ASP A 135 -10.96 -7.75 2.58
N TYR A 136 -9.73 -8.25 2.74
CA TYR A 136 -8.56 -7.40 2.96
C TYR A 136 -8.32 -6.46 1.77
N LEU A 137 -8.37 -6.98 0.54
CA LEU A 137 -8.21 -6.18 -0.67
C LEU A 137 -9.28 -5.08 -0.82
N GLN A 138 -10.51 -5.36 -0.37
CA GLN A 138 -11.62 -4.40 -0.42
C GLN A 138 -11.56 -3.37 0.72
N SER A 139 -10.99 -3.73 1.87
CA SER A 139 -10.90 -2.82 3.03
C SER A 139 -9.95 -1.62 2.81
N GLU A 140 -8.95 -1.78 1.94
CA GLU A 140 -7.99 -0.72 1.58
C GLU A 140 -8.49 0.23 0.47
N SER A 141 -9.58 -0.14 -0.22
CA SER A 141 -10.21 0.65 -1.28
C SER A 141 -11.41 1.49 -0.80
N ALA A 142 -11.76 1.42 0.49
CA ALA A 142 -12.81 2.25 1.08
C ALA A 142 -12.38 3.74 1.12
N PRO A 143 -13.26 4.69 0.69
CA PRO A 143 -13.00 6.11 0.86
C PRO A 143 -12.90 6.42 2.36
N GLN A 144 -11.79 7.04 2.74
CA GLN A 144 -11.56 7.53 4.09
C GLN A 144 -12.55 8.68 4.33
N VAL A 145 -13.42 8.53 5.33
CA VAL A 145 -14.33 9.59 5.79
C VAL A 145 -13.49 10.83 6.11
N GLU A 146 -13.78 11.94 5.44
CA GLU A 146 -13.18 13.23 5.71
C GLU A 146 -13.52 13.61 7.16
N LEU A 147 -12.52 13.53 8.04
CA LEU A 147 -12.61 14.15 9.35
C LEU A 147 -12.64 15.66 9.09
N GLU A 148 -13.84 16.23 9.09
CA GLU A 148 -14.06 17.67 9.04
C GLU A 148 -13.24 18.32 10.16
N THR A 149 -12.12 18.93 9.81
CA THR A 149 -11.39 19.81 10.71
C THR A 149 -12.25 21.05 10.93
N GLU A 150 -12.84 21.13 12.12
CA GLU A 150 -13.54 22.29 12.64
C GLU A 150 -12.68 23.55 12.45
N SER A 151 -13.17 24.46 11.62
CA SER A 151 -12.50 25.71 11.25
C SER A 151 -12.46 26.64 12.47
N GLN A 152 -11.25 26.91 12.98
CA GLN A 152 -11.06 28.01 13.93
C GLN A 152 -11.26 29.36 13.22
N PRO A 153 -12.02 30.30 13.79
CA PRO A 153 -12.16 31.63 13.22
C PRO A 153 -10.85 32.40 13.35
N GLY A 154 -10.38 32.96 12.22
CA GLY A 154 -9.21 33.83 12.15
C GLY A 154 -9.42 35.16 12.89
N PRO A 155 -8.33 35.85 13.28
CA PRO A 155 -8.41 37.06 14.07
C PRO A 155 -9.03 38.21 13.27
N ALA A 156 -9.82 39.04 13.97
CA ALA A 156 -10.47 40.22 13.41
C ALA A 156 -9.42 41.26 12.93
N GLU A 157 -9.46 41.60 11.65
CA GLU A 157 -8.73 42.75 11.12
C GLU A 157 -9.39 44.05 11.59
N ASP A 158 -8.68 44.76 12.46
CA ASP A 158 -8.96 46.13 12.89
C ASP A 158 -8.73 47.10 11.72
N ARG A 159 -9.80 47.51 11.05
CA ARG A 159 -9.76 48.61 10.09
C ARG A 159 -9.74 49.94 10.83
N GLY A 160 -8.54 50.31 11.26
CA GLY A 160 -8.19 51.65 11.69
C GLY A 160 -8.47 52.68 10.59
N ARG A 161 -9.30 53.64 10.96
CA ARG A 161 -9.73 54.82 10.21
C ARG A 161 -8.61 55.87 10.19
N LEU A 162 -8.13 56.29 9.02
CA LEU A 162 -7.62 57.63 8.71
C LEU A 162 -7.85 57.92 7.22
#